data_AF-A0A0E1VSI3-F1
#
_entry.id   AF-A0A0E1VSI3-F1
#
_cell.length_a   1.000
_cell.length_b   1.000
_cell.length_c   1.000
_cell.angle_alpha   90.00
_cell.angle_beta   90.00
_cell.angle_gamma   90.00
#
_symmetry.space_group_name_H-M   'P 1'
#
loop_
_entity.id
_entity.type
_entity.pdbx_description
1 polymer ?
#
loop_
_entity_poly.entity_id
_entity_poly.type
_entity_poly.pdbx_seq_one_letter_code
_entity_poly.pdbx_strand_id
1 'polypeptide(L)'
;MSTNMKRLMTAALGAALAFGALSARAASFDCAHAANAAERAICGTPALGELDVRMAAYYEMLQNARPADEGMAYREFRDALRDEQQRWRQRTRDACGARIDCLTNAYTARIAALRGVAAERLVLRMTGGSAASAGAADATYAIEGESITLANGESVRPAAPGSAMKRVTTLVARSAVATIAGRPVEAVLLSDDPGGSGRFLYVATAQPGGGAPAVLLGDRVKPVSVSIERAATGGAVVVVEYLDRPEGAPFAPAPTIKIVRRFALEQGRLVEQRG
;
A
#
# COMPACT_ATOMS: atom_id res chain seq x y z
N MET A 1 -2.20 -37.75 -73.53
CA MET A 1 -2.63 -36.53 -74.22
C MET A 1 -4.16 -36.48 -74.19
N SER A 2 -4.76 -35.73 -73.25
CA SER A 2 -6.02 -34.98 -73.44
C SER A 2 -6.37 -34.24 -72.14
N THR A 3 -6.75 -32.98 -72.29
CA THR A 3 -6.97 -31.91 -71.32
C THR A 3 -8.33 -31.97 -70.62
N ASN A 4 -8.47 -31.46 -69.38
CA ASN A 4 -9.49 -30.41 -69.07
C ASN A 4 -9.42 -29.78 -67.65
N MET A 5 -9.04 -28.51 -67.67
CA MET A 5 -9.55 -27.30 -66.99
C MET A 5 -10.64 -27.37 -65.87
N LYS A 6 -10.32 -26.68 -64.77
CA LYS A 6 -11.16 -25.88 -63.81
C LYS A 6 -12.12 -26.58 -62.85
N ARG A 7 -11.85 -26.39 -61.55
CA ARG A 7 -12.77 -25.74 -60.59
C ARG A 7 -11.99 -25.18 -59.40
N LEU A 8 -12.04 -23.86 -59.24
CA LEU A 8 -11.64 -23.14 -58.03
C LEU A 8 -12.63 -23.48 -56.92
N MET A 9 -12.13 -23.94 -55.77
CA MET A 9 -12.85 -23.89 -54.51
C MET A 9 -11.94 -23.26 -53.45
N THR A 10 -12.36 -22.09 -53.00
CA THR A 10 -11.86 -21.34 -51.86
C THR A 10 -12.03 -22.13 -50.57
N ALA A 11 -10.93 -22.39 -49.86
CA ALA A 11 -10.97 -22.79 -48.46
C ALA A 11 -10.08 -21.81 -47.68
N ALA A 12 -10.71 -20.83 -47.05
CA ALA A 12 -10.08 -19.95 -46.09
C ALA A 12 -9.66 -20.78 -44.87
N LEU A 13 -8.36 -21.11 -44.78
CA LEU A 13 -7.81 -21.77 -43.62
C LEU A 13 -7.62 -20.70 -42.53
N GLY A 14 -8.57 -20.67 -41.59
CA GLY A 14 -8.59 -19.74 -40.47
C GLY A 14 -7.29 -19.84 -39.67
N ALA A 15 -6.61 -18.71 -39.52
CA ALA A 15 -5.58 -18.54 -38.51
C ALA A 15 -6.25 -18.62 -37.14
N ALA A 16 -6.19 -19.79 -36.50
CA ALA A 16 -6.49 -19.93 -35.09
C ALA A 16 -5.47 -19.12 -34.30
N LEU A 17 -5.83 -17.88 -33.96
CA LEU A 17 -5.19 -17.13 -32.89
C LEU A 17 -5.39 -17.94 -31.62
N ALA A 18 -4.40 -18.75 -31.27
CA ALA A 18 -4.21 -19.23 -29.91
C ALA A 18 -3.95 -18.00 -29.03
N PHE A 19 -5.05 -17.36 -28.60
CA PHE A 19 -5.04 -16.50 -27.44
C PHE A 19 -4.59 -17.40 -26.28
N GLY A 20 -3.28 -17.36 -25.97
CA GLY A 20 -2.79 -17.84 -24.71
C GLY A 20 -3.56 -17.08 -23.65
N ALA A 21 -4.52 -17.76 -23.01
CA ALA A 21 -5.18 -17.23 -21.84
C ALA A 21 -4.06 -16.88 -20.87
N LEU A 22 -3.88 -15.59 -20.58
CA LEU A 22 -3.22 -15.19 -19.34
C LEU A 22 -4.14 -15.73 -18.25
N SER A 23 -3.89 -16.96 -17.82
CA SER A 23 -4.56 -17.54 -16.67
C SER A 23 -4.28 -16.61 -15.52
N ALA A 24 -5.29 -15.84 -15.13
CA ALA A 24 -5.31 -15.20 -13.82
C ALA A 24 -4.96 -16.31 -12.83
N ARG A 25 -3.81 -16.17 -12.17
CA ARG A 25 -3.32 -17.19 -11.25
C ARG A 25 -4.35 -17.31 -10.12
N ALA A 26 -5.07 -18.42 -10.10
CA ALA A 26 -6.10 -18.68 -9.11
C ALA A 26 -5.52 -18.87 -7.70
N ALA A 27 -4.20 -19.06 -7.57
CA ALA A 27 -3.47 -19.13 -6.31
C ALA A 27 -1.99 -18.78 -6.56
N SER A 28 -1.20 -18.61 -5.51
CA SER A 28 0.25 -18.40 -5.59
C SER A 28 1.02 -19.69 -5.93
N PHE A 29 0.33 -20.80 -6.14
CA PHE A 29 0.86 -22.12 -6.50
C PHE A 29 0.11 -22.70 -7.69
N ASP A 30 0.64 -23.80 -8.25
CA ASP A 30 0.00 -24.47 -9.37
C ASP A 30 -1.22 -25.27 -8.90
N CYS A 31 -2.41 -24.77 -9.27
CA CYS A 31 -3.67 -25.40 -8.94
C CYS A 31 -3.85 -26.79 -9.56
N ALA A 32 -3.14 -27.13 -10.63
CA ALA A 32 -3.13 -28.49 -11.17
C ALA A 32 -2.49 -29.50 -10.20
N HIS A 33 -1.68 -29.03 -9.25
CA HIS A 33 -0.92 -29.84 -8.30
C HIS A 33 -1.34 -29.58 -6.84
N ALA A 34 -2.58 -29.14 -6.60
CA ALA A 34 -3.11 -28.91 -5.26
C ALA A 34 -3.11 -30.21 -4.41
N ALA A 35 -2.28 -30.25 -3.36
CA ALA A 35 -1.95 -31.45 -2.61
C ALA A 35 -3.00 -31.84 -1.56
N ASN A 36 -3.78 -30.88 -1.06
CA ASN A 36 -4.72 -31.12 0.04
C ASN A 36 -6.07 -30.38 -0.13
N ALA A 37 -7.00 -30.61 0.80
CA ALA A 37 -8.35 -30.04 0.73
C ALA A 37 -8.37 -28.51 0.84
N ALA A 38 -7.45 -27.91 1.60
CA ALA A 38 -7.32 -26.46 1.67
C ALA A 38 -6.85 -25.89 0.33
N GLU A 39 -5.82 -26.48 -0.28
CA GLU A 39 -5.30 -26.03 -1.58
C GLU A 39 -6.33 -26.15 -2.70
N ARG A 40 -7.12 -27.23 -2.71
CA ARG A 40 -8.25 -27.35 -3.65
C ARG A 40 -9.32 -26.28 -3.43
N ALA A 41 -9.64 -25.96 -2.18
CA ALA A 41 -10.60 -24.89 -1.87
C ALA A 41 -10.10 -23.50 -2.27
N ILE A 42 -8.79 -23.24 -2.08
CA ILE A 42 -8.15 -22.00 -2.53
C ILE A 42 -8.26 -21.87 -4.06
N CYS A 43 -7.93 -22.93 -4.80
CA CYS A 43 -8.01 -22.94 -6.26
C CYS A 43 -9.45 -22.84 -6.80
N GLY A 44 -10.42 -23.42 -6.10
CA GLY A 44 -11.83 -23.38 -6.49
C GLY A 44 -12.57 -22.10 -6.09
N THR A 45 -11.97 -21.25 -5.26
CA THR A 45 -12.62 -20.05 -4.70
C THR A 45 -11.80 -18.81 -5.01
N PRO A 46 -12.20 -17.98 -5.99
CA PRO A 46 -11.41 -16.82 -6.42
C PRO A 46 -10.98 -15.89 -5.28
N ALA A 47 -11.87 -15.61 -4.32
CA ALA A 47 -11.56 -14.75 -3.17
C ALA A 47 -10.46 -15.33 -2.26
N LEU A 48 -10.42 -16.66 -2.07
CA LEU A 48 -9.33 -17.30 -1.32
C LEU A 48 -8.03 -17.31 -2.12
N GLY A 49 -8.13 -17.49 -3.44
CA GLY A 49 -7.02 -17.35 -4.37
C GLY A 49 -6.33 -16.00 -4.29
N GLU A 50 -7.11 -14.91 -4.28
CA GLU A 50 -6.58 -13.55 -4.14
C GLU A 50 -5.87 -13.33 -2.81
N LEU A 51 -6.43 -13.87 -1.72
CA LEU A 51 -5.79 -13.83 -0.40
C LEU A 51 -4.46 -14.60 -0.40
N ASP A 52 -4.41 -15.75 -1.06
CA ASP A 52 -3.20 -16.56 -1.20
C ASP A 52 -2.09 -15.83 -1.98
N VAL A 53 -2.44 -15.28 -3.15
CA VAL A 53 -1.52 -14.46 -3.97
C VAL A 53 -1.00 -13.25 -3.18
N ARG A 54 -1.88 -12.54 -2.45
CA ARG A 54 -1.48 -11.39 -1.63
C ARG A 54 -0.53 -11.77 -0.51
N MET A 55 -0.82 -12.85 0.20
CA MET A 55 0.03 -13.37 1.28
C MET A 55 1.41 -13.75 0.72
N ALA A 56 1.45 -14.45 -0.41
CA ALA A 56 2.70 -14.84 -1.07
C ALA A 56 3.54 -13.63 -1.48
N ALA A 57 2.92 -12.57 -2.02
CA ALA A 57 3.65 -11.35 -2.39
C ALA A 57 4.37 -10.70 -1.19
N TYR A 58 3.71 -10.60 -0.03
CA TYR A 58 4.37 -10.09 1.19
C TYR A 58 5.50 -10.99 1.66
N TYR A 59 5.29 -12.31 1.63
CA TYR A 59 6.31 -13.28 2.02
C TYR A 59 7.55 -13.25 1.10
N GLU A 60 7.36 -13.15 -0.22
CA GLU A 60 8.45 -13.03 -1.19
C GLU A 60 9.21 -11.72 -1.03
N MET A 61 8.49 -10.61 -0.85
CA MET A 61 9.11 -9.30 -0.55
C MET A 61 10.01 -9.39 0.68
N LEU A 62 9.52 -9.97 1.78
CA LEU A 62 10.28 -10.15 3.03
C LEU A 62 11.48 -11.09 2.88
N GLN A 63 11.33 -12.19 2.13
CA GLN A 63 12.44 -13.10 1.85
C GLN A 63 13.56 -12.48 1.02
N ASN A 64 13.26 -11.44 0.25
CA ASN A 64 14.19 -10.77 -0.65
C ASN A 64 14.64 -9.40 -0.14
N ALA A 65 14.10 -8.93 0.99
CA ALA A 65 14.45 -7.66 1.60
C ALA A 65 15.88 -7.70 2.17
N ARG A 66 16.88 -7.40 1.35
CA ARG A 66 18.29 -7.31 1.78
C ARG A 66 18.53 -5.99 2.52
N PRO A 67 18.94 -5.99 3.79
CA PRO A 67 19.50 -4.80 4.42
C PRO A 67 20.85 -4.46 3.77
N ALA A 68 21.28 -3.18 3.82
CA ALA A 68 22.57 -2.75 3.26
C ALA A 68 23.78 -3.17 4.12
N ASP A 69 23.51 -3.63 5.33
CA ASP A 69 24.42 -4.06 6.35
C ASP A 69 24.38 -5.60 6.36
N GLU A 70 25.23 -6.20 5.51
CA GLU A 70 25.31 -7.64 5.30
C GLU A 70 25.91 -8.35 6.52
N GLY A 71 25.17 -9.27 7.14
CA GLY A 71 25.63 -10.07 8.28
C GLY A 71 24.74 -11.27 8.62
N MET A 72 25.18 -12.10 9.59
CA MET A 72 24.49 -13.30 10.09
C MET A 72 23.00 -13.09 10.43
N ALA A 73 22.63 -11.90 10.92
CA ALA A 73 21.27 -11.54 11.30
C ALA A 73 20.24 -11.58 10.15
N TYR A 74 20.67 -11.38 8.90
CA TYR A 74 19.78 -11.50 7.75
C TYR A 74 19.46 -12.96 7.40
N ARG A 75 20.46 -13.86 7.50
CA ARG A 75 20.27 -15.29 7.21
C ARG A 75 19.33 -15.93 8.24
N GLU A 76 19.60 -15.69 9.52
CA GLU A 76 18.78 -16.19 10.64
C GLU A 76 17.32 -15.74 10.52
N PHE A 77 17.09 -14.47 10.15
CA PHE A 77 15.75 -13.99 9.89
C PHE A 77 15.05 -14.74 8.76
N ARG A 78 15.72 -14.91 7.62
CA ARG A 78 15.10 -15.60 6.48
C ARG A 78 14.75 -17.03 6.82
N ASP A 79 15.61 -17.71 7.58
CA ASP A 79 15.38 -19.09 8.00
C ASP A 79 14.19 -19.14 8.98
N ALA A 80 14.14 -18.25 9.96
CA ALA A 80 13.00 -18.13 10.87
C ALA A 80 11.68 -17.83 10.12
N LEU A 81 11.69 -16.91 9.15
CA LEU A 81 10.53 -16.57 8.34
C LEU A 81 10.04 -17.76 7.50
N ARG A 82 10.97 -18.55 6.93
CA ARG A 82 10.64 -19.78 6.18
C ARG A 82 10.02 -20.83 7.07
N ASP A 83 10.59 -21.06 8.25
CA ASP A 83 10.10 -22.01 9.23
C ASP A 83 8.68 -21.65 9.68
N GLU A 84 8.45 -20.38 10.01
CA GLU A 84 7.14 -19.89 10.42
C GLU A 84 6.12 -20.02 9.29
N GLN A 85 6.50 -19.70 8.05
CA GLN A 85 5.62 -19.85 6.90
C GLN A 85 5.25 -21.32 6.65
N GLN A 86 6.21 -22.24 6.79
CA GLN A 86 5.96 -23.67 6.67
C GLN A 86 5.02 -24.18 7.76
N ARG A 87 5.27 -23.80 9.02
CA ARG A 87 4.40 -24.16 10.15
C ARG A 87 2.99 -23.62 9.95
N TRP A 88 2.85 -22.37 9.52
CA TRP A 88 1.54 -21.78 9.24
C TRP A 88 0.77 -22.55 8.16
N ARG A 89 1.43 -22.93 7.04
CA ARG A 89 0.79 -23.75 6.01
C ARG A 89 0.28 -25.08 6.58
N GLN A 90 1.15 -25.81 7.28
CA GLN A 90 0.84 -27.16 7.78
C GLN A 90 -0.14 -27.18 8.94
N ARG A 91 -0.05 -26.21 9.87
CA ARG A 91 -0.75 -26.25 11.16
C ARG A 91 -1.95 -25.31 11.22
N THR A 92 -2.00 -24.30 10.37
CA THR A 92 -3.09 -23.31 10.37
C THR A 92 -3.92 -23.44 9.10
N ARG A 93 -3.32 -23.22 7.92
CA ARG A 93 -4.04 -23.28 6.65
C ARG A 93 -4.60 -24.67 6.37
N ASP A 94 -3.74 -25.70 6.40
CA ASP A 94 -4.14 -27.06 6.03
C ASP A 94 -5.11 -27.67 7.05
N ALA A 95 -5.01 -27.26 8.33
CA ALA A 95 -5.95 -27.65 9.38
C ALA A 95 -7.37 -27.10 9.18
N CYS A 96 -7.55 -26.07 8.37
CA CYS A 96 -8.89 -25.60 7.99
C CYS A 96 -9.62 -26.58 7.06
N GLY A 97 -8.92 -27.46 6.35
CA GLY A 97 -9.50 -28.24 5.26
C GLY A 97 -10.11 -27.33 4.20
N ALA A 98 -11.28 -27.68 3.67
CA ALA A 98 -11.97 -26.89 2.64
C ALA A 98 -12.88 -25.76 3.21
N ARG A 99 -12.81 -25.46 4.52
CA ARG A 99 -13.70 -24.47 5.16
C ARG A 99 -13.31 -23.05 4.79
N ILE A 100 -14.18 -22.36 4.05
CA ILE A 100 -13.90 -21.05 3.45
C ILE A 100 -13.71 -19.95 4.49
N ASP A 101 -14.54 -19.91 5.53
CA ASP A 101 -14.46 -18.96 6.64
C ASP A 101 -13.16 -19.13 7.44
N CYS A 102 -12.79 -20.36 7.77
CA CYS A 102 -11.54 -20.69 8.46
C CYS A 102 -10.32 -20.24 7.62
N LEU A 103 -10.31 -20.58 6.33
CA LEU A 103 -9.23 -20.17 5.42
C LEU A 103 -9.15 -18.65 5.30
N THR A 104 -10.29 -17.97 5.16
CA THR A 104 -10.36 -16.50 5.08
C THR A 104 -9.73 -15.84 6.31
N ASN A 105 -10.10 -16.31 7.52
CA ASN A 105 -9.53 -15.81 8.77
C ASN A 105 -8.03 -16.15 8.90
N ALA A 106 -7.62 -17.35 8.50
CA ALA A 106 -6.22 -17.77 8.53
C ALA A 106 -5.33 -16.91 7.61
N TYR A 107 -5.80 -16.63 6.39
CA TYR A 107 -5.08 -15.80 5.43
C TYR A 107 -5.03 -14.33 5.84
N THR A 108 -6.16 -13.75 6.26
CA THR A 108 -6.21 -12.34 6.70
C THR A 108 -5.30 -12.10 7.90
N ALA A 109 -5.30 -13.00 8.89
CA ALA A 109 -4.39 -12.94 10.03
C ALA A 109 -2.91 -13.07 9.61
N ARG A 110 -2.59 -13.99 8.68
CA ARG A 110 -1.21 -14.16 8.20
C ARG A 110 -0.72 -12.94 7.43
N ILE A 111 -1.55 -12.37 6.57
CA ILE A 111 -1.24 -11.15 5.82
C ILE A 111 -0.98 -10.00 6.80
N ALA A 112 -1.79 -9.85 7.84
CA ALA A 112 -1.58 -8.84 8.87
C ALA A 112 -0.25 -9.03 9.61
N ALA A 113 0.09 -10.27 10.00
CA ALA A 113 1.38 -10.58 10.64
C ALA A 113 2.58 -10.27 9.73
N LEU A 114 2.55 -10.69 8.46
CA LEU A 114 3.62 -10.40 7.50
C LEU A 114 3.75 -8.89 7.22
N ARG A 115 2.63 -8.16 7.18
CA ARG A 115 2.65 -6.69 7.10
C ARG A 115 3.29 -6.07 8.34
N GLY A 116 3.05 -6.62 9.53
CA GLY A 116 3.72 -6.24 10.77
C GLY A 116 5.23 -6.44 10.69
N VAL A 117 5.69 -7.63 10.27
CA VAL A 117 7.12 -7.91 10.08
C VAL A 117 7.75 -7.01 9.02
N ALA A 118 7.04 -6.75 7.92
CA ALA A 118 7.49 -5.82 6.88
C ALA A 118 7.61 -4.41 7.43
N ALA A 119 6.63 -3.95 8.21
CA ALA A 119 6.71 -2.67 8.90
C ALA A 119 7.92 -2.65 9.82
N GLU A 120 8.08 -3.60 10.74
CA GLU A 120 9.21 -3.65 11.69
C GLU A 120 10.57 -3.65 11.00
N ARG A 121 10.75 -4.45 9.95
CA ARG A 121 12.06 -4.59 9.28
C ARG A 121 12.37 -3.48 8.29
N LEU A 122 11.35 -2.90 7.65
CA LEU A 122 11.52 -1.68 6.86
C LEU A 122 11.68 -0.45 7.78
N VAL A 123 11.19 -0.53 9.03
CA VAL A 123 11.36 0.47 10.10
C VAL A 123 12.70 0.31 10.84
N LEU A 124 13.38 -0.83 10.77
CA LEU A 124 14.69 -1.07 11.42
C LEU A 124 15.90 -0.30 10.81
N ARG A 125 15.64 0.82 10.12
CA ARG A 125 16.60 1.92 9.95
C ARG A 125 16.36 3.11 10.88
N MET A 126 15.35 3.04 11.74
CA MET A 126 14.98 4.10 12.68
C MET A 126 14.74 3.45 14.04
N THR A 127 15.83 3.29 14.80
CA THR A 127 15.96 2.51 16.02
C THR A 127 15.03 2.91 17.16
N GLY A 128 14.51 1.90 17.87
CA GLY A 128 14.43 1.89 19.33
C GLY A 128 13.24 2.61 19.98
N GLY A 129 12.45 1.84 20.76
CA GLY A 129 11.77 2.36 21.93
C GLY A 129 10.24 2.47 21.84
N SER A 130 9.60 1.39 22.27
CA SER A 130 8.42 1.34 23.15
C SER A 130 7.24 2.29 22.91
N ALA A 131 6.13 1.66 22.52
CA ALA A 131 4.72 1.98 22.77
C ALA A 131 4.38 3.35 23.41
N ALA A 132 3.64 4.19 22.67
CA ALA A 132 2.42 4.81 23.21
C ALA A 132 1.60 5.59 22.15
N SER A 133 0.29 5.38 22.25
CA SER A 133 -0.84 6.11 21.64
C SER A 133 -1.11 5.86 20.16
N ALA A 134 -2.41 5.76 19.84
CA ALA A 134 -3.00 5.96 18.53
C ALA A 134 -2.11 6.84 17.63
N GLY A 135 -1.28 6.21 16.79
CA GLY A 135 -0.27 6.91 16.01
C GLY A 135 -0.92 7.71 14.89
N ALA A 136 -0.12 8.25 13.96
CA ALA A 136 -0.64 8.87 12.73
C ALA A 136 -1.75 8.04 12.04
N ALA A 137 -1.73 6.71 12.17
CA ALA A 137 -2.74 5.82 11.61
C ALA A 137 -4.13 5.90 12.28
N ASP A 138 -4.22 6.36 13.52
CA ASP A 138 -5.47 6.42 14.30
C ASP A 138 -5.79 7.85 14.75
N ALA A 139 -5.07 8.83 14.18
CA ALA A 139 -5.22 10.24 14.51
C ALA A 139 -6.43 10.86 13.79
N THR A 140 -6.89 11.99 14.34
CA THR A 140 -7.87 12.86 13.69
C THR A 140 -7.16 14.02 12.99
N TYR A 141 -7.49 14.23 11.73
CA TYR A 141 -6.96 15.27 10.86
C TYR A 141 -8.06 16.23 10.44
N ALA A 142 -7.74 17.52 10.34
CA ALA A 142 -8.63 18.50 9.75
C ALA A 142 -8.27 18.69 8.26
N ILE A 143 -9.08 18.14 7.36
CA ILE A 143 -8.93 18.27 5.90
C ILE A 143 -10.03 19.21 5.41
N GLU A 144 -9.65 20.35 4.82
CA GLU A 144 -10.59 21.37 4.33
C GLU A 144 -11.61 21.84 5.37
N GLY A 145 -11.21 21.84 6.66
CA GLY A 145 -12.08 22.22 7.78
C GLY A 145 -12.94 21.09 8.35
N GLU A 146 -12.92 19.91 7.73
CA GLU A 146 -13.64 18.74 8.25
C GLU A 146 -12.71 17.83 9.05
N SER A 147 -13.20 17.36 10.20
CA SER A 147 -12.48 16.38 11.03
C SER A 147 -12.65 14.97 10.45
N ILE A 148 -11.52 14.30 10.24
CA ILE A 148 -11.46 12.94 9.72
C ILE A 148 -10.60 12.11 10.66
N THR A 149 -11.25 11.16 11.34
CA THR A 149 -10.56 10.18 12.17
C THR A 149 -10.19 8.98 11.30
N LEU A 150 -8.90 8.64 11.27
CA LEU A 150 -8.43 7.41 10.66
C LEU A 150 -8.57 6.27 11.65
N ALA A 151 -8.77 5.05 11.14
CA ALA A 151 -8.62 3.81 11.87
C ALA A 151 -7.64 2.94 11.09
N ASN A 152 -6.51 2.58 11.70
CA ASN A 152 -5.44 1.82 11.06
C ASN A 152 -4.95 2.42 9.72
N GLY A 153 -4.98 3.75 9.62
CA GLY A 153 -4.48 4.51 8.47
C GLY A 153 -5.52 4.79 7.40
N GLU A 154 -6.79 4.46 7.62
CA GLU A 154 -7.85 4.70 6.65
C GLU A 154 -9.15 5.20 7.30
N SER A 155 -9.88 6.06 6.60
CA SER A 155 -11.25 6.46 6.95
C SER A 155 -12.13 6.30 5.72
N VAL A 156 -13.23 5.57 5.85
CA VAL A 156 -14.19 5.33 4.78
C VAL A 156 -15.57 5.77 5.26
N ARG A 157 -16.17 6.73 4.56
CA ARG A 157 -17.50 7.28 4.90
C ARG A 157 -18.29 7.61 3.65
N PRO A 158 -19.62 7.75 3.72
CA PRO A 158 -20.39 8.27 2.59
C PRO A 158 -19.88 9.65 2.17
N ALA A 159 -19.76 9.91 0.87
CA ALA A 159 -19.30 11.20 0.33
C ALA A 159 -20.24 12.37 0.70
N ALA A 160 -21.51 12.05 0.92
CA ALA A 160 -22.55 12.94 1.44
C ALA A 160 -23.59 12.08 2.20
N PRO A 161 -24.45 12.67 3.04
CA PRO A 161 -25.53 11.94 3.71
C PRO A 161 -26.37 11.14 2.69
N GLY A 162 -26.43 9.81 2.87
CA GLY A 162 -27.16 8.89 1.99
C GLY A 162 -26.49 8.53 0.66
N SER A 163 -25.27 9.03 0.38
CA SER A 163 -24.58 8.73 -0.88
C SER A 163 -24.08 7.29 -0.95
N ALA A 164 -24.23 6.67 -2.12
CA ALA A 164 -23.59 5.40 -2.45
C ALA A 164 -22.07 5.54 -2.65
N MET A 165 -21.63 6.73 -3.08
CA MET A 165 -20.21 7.04 -3.24
C MET A 165 -19.55 7.16 -1.88
N LYS A 166 -18.29 6.73 -1.79
CA LYS A 166 -17.50 6.76 -0.56
C LYS A 166 -16.43 7.82 -0.68
N ARG A 167 -16.26 8.59 0.39
CA ARG A 167 -15.05 9.34 0.65
C ARG A 167 -14.06 8.43 1.38
N VAL A 168 -12.86 8.32 0.84
CA VAL A 168 -11.77 7.50 1.38
C VAL A 168 -10.57 8.38 1.66
N THR A 169 -10.19 8.46 2.93
CA THR A 169 -8.97 9.15 3.35
C THR A 169 -7.96 8.12 3.83
N THR A 170 -6.73 8.13 3.30
CA THR A 170 -5.69 7.14 3.63
C THR A 170 -4.39 7.83 4.02
N LEU A 171 -3.73 7.30 5.05
CA LEU A 171 -2.34 7.63 5.41
C LEU A 171 -1.39 6.99 4.39
N VAL A 172 -0.72 7.81 3.60
CA VAL A 172 0.15 7.37 2.50
C VAL A 172 1.60 7.21 2.93
N ALA A 173 2.09 8.16 3.71
CA ALA A 173 3.46 8.18 4.21
C ALA A 173 3.53 8.93 5.53
N ARG A 174 4.58 8.67 6.31
CA ARG A 174 4.90 9.37 7.54
C ARG A 174 6.40 9.56 7.67
N SER A 175 6.82 10.64 8.30
CA SER A 175 8.19 10.87 8.69
C SER A 175 8.53 10.02 9.92
N ALA A 176 9.80 10.06 10.31
CA ALA A 176 10.17 9.70 11.67
C ALA A 176 9.49 10.63 12.69
N VAL A 177 9.29 10.13 13.91
CA VAL A 177 8.88 10.95 15.04
C VAL A 177 10.00 11.93 15.38
N ALA A 178 9.67 13.22 15.45
CA ALA A 178 10.56 14.28 15.91
C ALA A 178 10.01 14.88 17.21
N THR A 179 10.90 15.21 18.15
CA THR A 179 10.50 15.96 19.35
C THR A 179 10.61 17.45 19.09
N ILE A 180 9.47 18.15 19.07
CA ILE A 180 9.37 19.59 18.84
C ILE A 180 8.72 20.22 20.07
N ALA A 181 9.41 21.17 20.71
CA ALA A 181 8.96 21.79 21.97
C ALA A 181 8.52 20.77 23.04
N GLY A 182 9.24 19.66 23.16
CA GLY A 182 8.94 18.59 24.13
C GLY A 182 7.78 17.65 23.74
N ARG A 183 7.17 17.81 22.56
CA ARG A 183 6.08 16.95 22.07
C ARG A 183 6.55 16.07 20.91
N PRO A 184 6.15 14.79 20.86
CA PRO A 184 6.38 13.95 19.69
C PRO A 184 5.47 14.40 18.55
N VAL A 185 6.07 14.62 17.38
CA VAL A 185 5.39 15.06 16.16
C VAL A 185 5.87 14.21 14.99
N GLU A 186 4.94 13.70 14.20
CA GLU A 186 5.20 13.10 12.88
C GLU A 186 4.67 14.05 11.81
N ALA A 187 5.33 14.13 10.66
CA ALA A 187 4.76 14.70 9.44
C ALA A 187 4.16 13.58 8.61
N VAL A 188 3.00 13.80 8.02
CA VAL A 188 2.25 12.76 7.32
C VAL A 188 1.78 13.24 5.95
N LEU A 189 1.63 12.30 5.02
CA LEU A 189 0.94 12.49 3.76
C LEU A 189 -0.38 11.75 3.79
N LEU A 190 -1.47 12.46 3.47
CA LEU A 190 -2.81 11.92 3.40
C LEU A 190 -3.29 11.97 1.94
N SER A 191 -3.89 10.90 1.46
CA SER A 191 -4.64 10.88 0.20
C SER A 191 -6.11 10.94 0.55
N ASP A 192 -6.86 11.87 -0.05
CA ASP A 192 -8.31 11.97 0.11
C ASP A 192 -8.99 11.85 -1.24
N ASP A 193 -9.84 10.84 -1.37
CA ASP A 193 -10.77 10.65 -2.47
C ASP A 193 -12.16 11.04 -1.97
N PRO A 194 -12.74 12.17 -2.38
CA PRO A 194 -14.06 12.61 -1.90
C PRO A 194 -15.23 11.80 -2.49
N GLY A 195 -14.96 10.77 -3.29
CA GLY A 195 -15.98 10.01 -4.02
C GLY A 195 -16.32 10.68 -5.34
N GLY A 196 -15.30 11.08 -6.11
CA GLY A 196 -15.43 11.74 -7.41
C GLY A 196 -14.34 11.29 -8.39
N SER A 197 -13.92 12.16 -9.32
CA SER A 197 -12.80 11.88 -10.23
C SER A 197 -11.44 12.39 -9.73
N GLY A 198 -11.43 13.19 -8.66
CA GLY A 198 -10.23 13.78 -8.07
C GLY A 198 -9.69 12.92 -6.93
N ARG A 199 -8.37 12.94 -6.73
CA ARG A 199 -7.73 12.35 -5.55
C ARG A 199 -6.63 13.28 -5.10
N PHE A 200 -6.80 13.87 -3.93
CA PHE A 200 -5.97 14.97 -3.47
C PHE A 200 -4.94 14.48 -2.47
N LEU A 201 -3.70 14.95 -2.60
CA LEU A 201 -2.64 14.70 -1.63
C LEU A 201 -2.54 15.89 -0.68
N TYR A 202 -2.41 15.63 0.62
CA TYR A 202 -2.25 16.63 1.66
C TYR A 202 -1.01 16.32 2.51
N VAL A 203 -0.43 17.36 3.11
CA VAL A 203 0.52 17.23 4.21
C VAL A 203 -0.13 17.68 5.51
N ALA A 204 0.11 16.95 6.59
CA ALA A 204 -0.29 17.34 7.94
C ALA A 204 0.79 16.95 8.95
N THR A 205 0.60 17.31 10.21
CA THR A 205 1.37 16.74 11.32
C THR A 205 0.46 15.90 12.21
N ALA A 206 0.98 14.81 12.77
CA ALA A 206 0.33 14.02 13.79
C ALA A 206 1.04 14.22 15.13
N GLN A 207 0.26 14.43 16.18
CA GLN A 207 0.73 14.59 17.56
C GLN A 207 -0.36 14.11 18.52
N PRO A 208 -0.01 13.72 19.77
CA PRO A 208 -0.99 13.34 20.77
C PRO A 208 -2.03 14.45 20.97
N GLY A 209 -3.31 14.11 20.82
CA GLY A 209 -4.43 15.06 20.95
C GLY A 209 -4.91 15.71 19.65
N GLY A 210 -4.34 15.36 18.49
CA GLY A 210 -4.83 15.79 17.18
C GLY A 210 -3.81 16.57 16.35
N GLY A 211 -3.88 16.41 15.03
CA GLY A 211 -2.93 16.97 14.08
C GLY A 211 -3.16 18.45 13.72
N ALA A 212 -2.14 19.09 13.13
CA ALA A 212 -2.31 20.39 12.47
C ALA A 212 -3.34 20.29 11.32
N PRO A 213 -4.03 21.38 10.95
CA PRO A 213 -4.81 21.42 9.73
C PRO A 213 -3.97 21.02 8.52
N ALA A 214 -4.52 20.11 7.71
CA ALA A 214 -3.85 19.58 6.55
C ALA A 214 -3.76 20.64 5.44
N VAL A 215 -2.62 20.69 4.76
CA VAL A 215 -2.36 21.60 3.64
C VAL A 215 -2.40 20.81 2.34
N LEU A 216 -3.16 21.30 1.36
CA LEU A 216 -3.27 20.69 0.04
C LEU A 216 -1.94 20.77 -0.70
N LEU A 217 -1.49 19.61 -1.22
CA LEU A 217 -0.30 19.49 -2.07
C LEU A 217 -0.66 19.50 -3.55
N GLY A 218 -1.74 18.82 -3.95
CA GLY A 218 -2.21 18.79 -5.33
C GLY A 218 -3.19 17.66 -5.63
N ASP A 219 -3.77 17.68 -6.83
CA ASP A 219 -4.64 16.61 -7.37
C ASP A 219 -3.82 15.58 -8.15
N ARG A 220 -4.01 14.29 -7.85
CA ARG A 220 -3.42 13.13 -8.53
C ARG A 220 -1.90 13.27 -8.75
N VAL A 221 -1.22 13.83 -7.75
CA VAL A 221 0.24 13.87 -7.64
C VAL A 221 0.77 12.56 -7.05
N LYS A 222 2.05 12.25 -7.28
CA LYS A 222 2.67 11.01 -6.77
C LYS A 222 3.58 11.34 -5.57
N PRO A 223 3.25 10.90 -4.34
CA PRO A 223 4.10 11.14 -3.19
C PRO A 223 5.45 10.43 -3.35
N VAL A 224 6.52 11.09 -2.91
CA VAL A 224 7.88 10.54 -2.89
C VAL A 224 8.35 10.38 -1.45
N SER A 225 8.31 11.45 -0.66
CA SER A 225 8.77 11.42 0.74
C SER A 225 8.16 12.54 1.58
N VAL A 226 8.20 12.36 2.89
CA VAL A 226 7.91 13.38 3.89
C VAL A 226 8.91 13.23 5.04
N SER A 227 9.51 14.34 5.47
CA SER A 227 10.48 14.38 6.55
C SER A 227 10.28 15.62 7.44
N ILE A 228 10.84 15.57 8.64
CA ILE A 228 10.99 16.73 9.52
C ILE A 228 12.48 17.01 9.65
N GLU A 229 12.90 18.20 9.23
CA GLU A 229 14.26 18.71 9.35
C GLU A 229 14.31 19.77 10.47
N ARG A 230 15.40 19.84 11.22
CA ARG A 230 15.61 20.95 12.16
C ARG A 230 16.07 22.19 11.38
N ALA A 231 15.37 23.30 11.56
CA ALA A 231 15.84 24.59 11.07
C ALA A 231 17.06 25.05 11.88
N ALA A 232 17.98 25.75 11.21
CA ALA A 232 19.14 26.38 11.83
C ALA A 232 18.76 27.37 12.95
N THR A 233 17.55 27.92 12.91
CA THR A 233 17.00 28.86 13.91
C THR A 233 16.35 28.17 15.11
N GLY A 234 16.47 26.84 15.24
CA GLY A 234 15.88 26.06 16.34
C GLY A 234 14.43 25.61 16.13
N GLY A 235 13.84 25.92 14.97
CA GLY A 235 12.52 25.44 14.55
C GLY A 235 12.54 24.06 13.89
N ALA A 236 11.37 23.60 13.44
CA ALA A 236 11.20 22.39 12.65
C ALA A 236 10.54 22.72 11.31
N VAL A 237 11.08 22.13 10.24
CA VAL A 237 10.59 22.30 8.87
C VAL A 237 10.15 20.94 8.35
N VAL A 238 8.89 20.84 7.97
CA VAL A 238 8.38 19.69 7.24
C VAL A 238 8.77 19.83 5.77
N VAL A 239 9.49 18.85 5.24
CA VAL A 239 9.89 18.81 3.84
C VAL A 239 9.10 17.70 3.16
N VAL A 240 8.43 18.05 2.06
CA VAL A 240 7.63 17.13 1.28
C VAL A 240 8.16 17.07 -0.14
N GLU A 241 8.38 15.86 -0.63
CA GLU A 241 8.70 15.60 -2.03
C GLU A 241 7.56 14.83 -2.69
N TYR A 242 7.16 15.29 -3.87
CA TYR A 242 6.19 14.58 -4.71
C TYR A 242 6.50 14.84 -6.18
N LEU A 243 5.97 13.99 -7.06
CA LEU A 243 6.00 14.22 -8.50
C LEU A 243 4.67 14.83 -8.94
N ASP A 244 4.76 15.88 -9.75
CA ASP A 244 3.66 16.57 -10.39
C ASP A 244 3.85 16.59 -11.92
N ARG A 245 2.93 17.26 -12.60
CA ARG A 245 2.93 17.49 -14.04
C ARG A 245 3.17 18.99 -14.31
N PRO A 246 3.57 19.35 -15.54
CA PRO A 246 3.51 20.74 -15.98
C PRO A 246 2.09 21.31 -15.78
N GLU A 247 2.00 22.61 -15.50
CA GLU A 247 0.71 23.30 -15.42
C GLU A 247 -0.08 23.09 -16.72
N GLY A 248 -1.37 22.75 -16.58
CA GLY A 248 -2.27 22.47 -17.71
C GLY A 248 -2.07 21.11 -18.40
N ALA A 249 -1.12 20.28 -17.97
CA ALA A 249 -0.94 18.94 -18.54
C ALA A 249 -2.13 18.00 -18.23
N PRO A 250 -2.47 17.07 -19.14
CA PRO A 250 -3.52 16.09 -18.90
C PRO A 250 -3.14 15.13 -17.77
N PHE A 251 -4.15 14.59 -17.09
CA PHE A 251 -3.94 13.63 -15.98
C PHE A 251 -3.63 12.20 -16.43
N ALA A 252 -3.76 11.89 -17.73
CA ALA A 252 -3.47 10.58 -18.30
C ALA A 252 -1.99 10.14 -18.12
N PRO A 253 -0.98 10.96 -18.47
CA PRO A 253 0.41 10.63 -18.14
C PRO A 253 0.67 10.66 -16.63
N ALA A 254 1.58 9.80 -16.19
CA ALA A 254 2.06 9.80 -14.81
C ALA A 254 2.82 11.11 -14.50
N PRO A 255 2.74 11.63 -13.25
CA PRO A 255 3.55 12.78 -12.84
C PRO A 255 5.06 12.47 -12.90
N THR A 256 5.85 13.42 -13.37
CA THR A 256 7.31 13.25 -13.58
C THR A 256 8.15 14.40 -13.04
N ILE A 257 7.57 15.58 -12.81
CA ILE A 257 8.30 16.75 -12.32
C ILE A 257 8.41 16.66 -10.80
N LYS A 258 9.63 16.53 -10.28
CA LYS A 258 9.86 16.54 -8.83
C LYS A 258 9.60 17.94 -8.27
N ILE A 259 8.68 18.03 -7.33
CA ILE A 259 8.37 19.22 -6.53
C ILE A 259 8.83 18.97 -5.10
N VAL A 260 9.45 19.99 -4.50
CA VAL A 260 9.83 20.00 -3.08
C VAL A 260 9.19 21.20 -2.42
N ARG A 261 8.31 20.96 -1.45
CA ARG A 261 7.67 22.02 -0.65
C ARG A 261 8.17 21.94 0.80
N ARG A 262 8.36 23.10 1.42
CA ARG A 262 8.85 23.25 2.78
C ARG A 262 7.83 24.00 3.62
N PHE A 263 7.56 23.49 4.81
CA PHE A 263 6.58 24.08 5.73
C PHE A 263 7.19 24.25 7.11
N ALA A 264 7.24 25.48 7.61
CA ALA A 264 7.55 25.72 9.02
C ALA A 264 6.38 25.24 9.88
N LEU A 265 6.69 24.57 11.00
CA LEU A 265 5.67 24.24 12.00
C LEU A 265 5.59 25.39 13.02
N GLU A 266 4.63 26.29 12.82
CA GLU A 266 4.42 27.47 13.67
C GLU A 266 3.10 27.34 14.42
N GLN A 267 3.14 27.39 15.75
CA GLN A 267 1.95 27.30 16.62
C GLN A 267 1.03 26.09 16.30
N GLY A 268 1.62 24.96 15.87
CA GLY A 268 0.86 23.77 15.49
C GLY A 268 0.16 23.88 14.13
N ARG A 269 0.59 24.79 13.26
CA ARG A 269 0.15 24.92 11.86
C ARG A 269 1.33 24.80 10.92
N LEU A 270 1.09 24.24 9.74
CA LEU A 270 2.05 24.22 8.65
C LEU A 270 1.96 25.54 7.88
N VAL A 271 3.04 26.31 7.88
CA VAL A 271 3.19 27.57 7.14
C VAL A 271 4.18 27.34 6.01
N GLU A 272 3.73 27.44 4.77
CA GLU A 272 4.61 27.24 3.61
C GLU A 272 5.71 28.30 3.57
N GLN A 273 6.95 27.82 3.46
CA GLN A 273 8.10 28.66 3.23
C GLN A 273 8.29 28.82 1.72
N ARG A 274 8.27 30.07 1.24
CA ARG A 274 8.68 30.36 -0.13
C ARG A 274 10.19 30.15 -0.22
N GLY A 275 10.59 29.20 -1.06
CA GLY A 275 11.98 29.02 -1.50
C GLY A 275 12.36 30.00 -2.58
#